data_AF-A0A0Q4RPA2-F1
#
_entry.id   AF-A0A0Q4RPA2-F1
#
_cell.length_a   1.000
_cell.length_b   1.000
_cell.length_c   1.000
_cell.angle_alpha   90.00
_cell.angle_beta   90.00
_cell.angle_gamma   90.00
#
_symmetry.space_group_name_H-M   'P 1'
#
loop_
_entity.id
_entity.type
_entity.pdbx_description
1 polymer ?
#
loop_
_entity_poly.entity_id
_entity_poly.type
_entity_poly.pdbx_seq_one_letter_code
_entity_poly.pdbx_strand_id
1 'polypeptide(L)'
;MKAKKTIVTVLILLAVSAGAVQLTTANSSNANPDDKTNEATAPAQVHKQKKPDKHPPSSPVSEKAKPSAHAGSGSGAGISVTDQNGYTISIEGGFDTDSVDHGRPVVLIAAALGVSTEVFREAFSGVTPAGTESGGPTSEQAQSNKAALLKVLAPYGITNDRLDEVSNYYRYNGSKGELWTHTAATVTTLLTNGKVTGIKITNAGAGYSSAPTITITGPTGTFSATTTVSYTTDFKTNGSLTAIKLN
;
A
#
# COMPACT_ATOMS: atom_id res chain seq x y z
N MET A 1 12.89 49.58 -23.98
CA MET A 1 12.83 48.70 -25.19
C MET A 1 12.76 47.25 -24.72
N LYS A 2 11.93 46.45 -25.38
CA LYS A 2 11.26 45.23 -24.88
C LYS A 2 12.19 44.01 -24.78
N ALA A 3 12.05 43.25 -23.68
CA ALA A 3 12.61 41.91 -23.52
C ALA A 3 11.85 40.91 -24.41
N LYS A 4 12.57 40.16 -25.25
CA LYS A 4 12.02 39.06 -26.06
C LYS A 4 11.92 37.82 -25.18
N LYS A 5 10.69 37.36 -24.90
CA LYS A 5 10.42 36.04 -24.33
C LYS A 5 10.49 35.01 -25.47
N THR A 6 11.47 34.14 -25.41
CA THR A 6 11.61 32.99 -26.32
C THR A 6 10.65 31.90 -25.85
N ILE A 7 9.53 31.74 -26.54
CA ILE A 7 8.61 30.62 -26.37
C ILE A 7 9.19 29.44 -27.15
N VAL A 8 9.66 28.43 -26.43
CA VAL A 8 10.08 27.14 -27.02
C VAL A 8 8.84 26.26 -27.09
N THR A 9 8.28 26.15 -28.29
CA THR A 9 7.19 25.23 -28.61
C THR A 9 7.74 23.81 -28.70
N VAL A 10 7.43 22.98 -27.70
CA VAL A 10 7.72 21.54 -27.72
C VAL A 10 6.65 20.84 -28.54
N LEU A 11 7.05 20.33 -29.71
CA LEU A 11 6.25 19.50 -30.61
C LEU A 11 6.19 18.08 -30.01
N ILE A 12 5.02 17.65 -29.53
CA ILE A 12 4.79 16.25 -29.13
C ILE A 12 4.45 15.45 -30.39
N LEU A 13 5.39 14.62 -30.85
CA LEU A 13 5.15 13.64 -31.91
C LEU A 13 4.31 12.48 -31.34
N LEU A 14 3.08 12.36 -31.85
CA LEU A 14 2.22 11.18 -31.72
C LEU A 14 2.77 10.04 -32.60
N ALA A 15 3.31 9.00 -31.98
CA ALA A 15 3.50 7.71 -32.63
C ALA A 15 2.29 6.82 -32.33
N VAL A 16 1.35 6.79 -33.28
CA VAL A 16 0.23 5.84 -33.30
C VAL A 16 0.75 4.57 -33.97
N SER A 17 1.00 3.50 -33.20
CA SER A 17 1.11 2.15 -33.76
C SER A 17 -0.21 1.43 -33.57
N ALA A 18 -0.88 1.22 -34.71
CA ALA A 18 -2.07 0.40 -34.84
C ALA A 18 -1.71 -1.08 -34.65
N GLY A 19 -2.44 -1.75 -33.76
CA GLY A 19 -2.48 -3.20 -33.64
C GLY A 19 -3.89 -3.61 -33.25
N ALA A 20 -4.74 -3.83 -34.25
CA ALA A 20 -6.06 -4.43 -34.09
C ALA A 20 -5.95 -5.96 -34.06
N VAL A 21 -7.09 -6.62 -33.74
CA VAL A 21 -7.45 -8.05 -33.86
C VAL A 21 -7.40 -8.81 -32.52
N GLN A 22 -8.43 -9.50 -32.03
CA GLN A 22 -9.86 -9.63 -32.35
C GLN A 22 -10.53 -10.18 -31.07
N LEU A 23 -11.78 -9.80 -30.85
CA LEU A 23 -12.67 -10.30 -29.83
C LEU A 23 -13.18 -11.69 -30.25
N THR A 24 -13.02 -12.72 -29.42
CA THR A 24 -13.73 -14.00 -29.63
C THR A 24 -14.71 -14.21 -28.50
N THR A 25 -15.99 -14.05 -28.85
CA THR A 25 -17.13 -14.47 -28.06
C THR A 25 -17.38 -15.96 -28.34
N ALA A 26 -17.43 -16.80 -27.31
CA ALA A 26 -18.01 -18.13 -27.42
C ALA A 26 -18.98 -18.35 -26.26
N ASN A 27 -20.25 -18.14 -26.60
CA ASN A 27 -21.42 -18.60 -25.89
C ASN A 27 -21.51 -20.14 -26.05
N SER A 28 -21.76 -20.88 -24.98
CA SER A 28 -22.27 -22.25 -25.06
C SER A 28 -23.08 -22.56 -23.80
N SER A 29 -24.37 -22.30 -23.97
CA SER A 29 -25.50 -22.95 -23.33
C SER A 29 -25.34 -24.47 -23.24
N ASN A 30 -25.63 -25.05 -22.08
CA ASN A 30 -26.27 -26.36 -21.99
C ASN A 30 -27.14 -26.45 -20.72
N ALA A 31 -28.45 -26.36 -20.89
CA ALA A 31 -29.45 -26.97 -20.00
C ALA A 31 -29.53 -28.46 -20.37
N ASN A 32 -29.77 -29.42 -19.47
CA ASN A 32 -31.05 -29.81 -18.86
C ASN A 32 -30.84 -31.23 -18.22
N PRO A 33 -31.84 -31.94 -17.65
CA PRO A 33 -32.66 -31.77 -16.45
C PRO A 33 -32.53 -32.95 -15.42
N ASP A 34 -33.45 -32.98 -14.44
CA ASP A 34 -33.87 -34.07 -13.53
C ASP A 34 -32.97 -34.30 -12.28
N ASP A 35 -33.45 -34.47 -11.05
CA ASP A 35 -34.74 -34.93 -10.52
C ASP A 35 -34.99 -34.37 -9.09
N LYS A 36 -36.21 -34.58 -8.61
CA LYS A 36 -37.00 -33.86 -7.62
C LYS A 36 -36.73 -34.13 -6.13
N THR A 37 -37.24 -33.16 -5.35
CA THR A 37 -37.98 -33.28 -4.06
C THR A 37 -37.33 -33.96 -2.86
N ASN A 38 -37.33 -33.25 -1.72
CA ASN A 38 -38.24 -33.56 -0.60
C ASN A 38 -38.44 -32.34 0.32
N GLU A 39 -39.70 -32.14 0.70
CA GLU A 39 -40.25 -31.15 1.64
C GLU A 39 -39.71 -31.30 3.07
N ALA A 40 -39.69 -30.21 3.85
CA ALA A 40 -40.68 -29.99 4.93
C ALA A 40 -40.22 -28.91 5.95
N THR A 41 -40.94 -27.79 5.92
CA THR A 41 -41.69 -27.18 7.04
C THR A 41 -40.97 -26.84 8.37
N ALA A 42 -40.95 -25.53 8.66
CA ALA A 42 -40.69 -24.87 9.96
C ALA A 42 -41.81 -25.19 11.00
N PRO A 43 -41.76 -24.80 12.32
CA PRO A 43 -41.62 -23.40 12.76
C PRO A 43 -40.87 -23.16 14.12
N ALA A 44 -40.75 -21.86 14.42
CA ALA A 44 -40.14 -21.19 15.57
C ALA A 44 -40.62 -21.61 16.98
N GLN A 45 -39.80 -21.35 18.01
CA GLN A 45 -40.25 -20.90 19.34
C GLN A 45 -39.18 -20.10 20.14
N VAL A 46 -39.71 -19.22 20.99
CA VAL A 46 -39.15 -18.11 21.79
C VAL A 46 -38.72 -18.56 23.21
N HIS A 47 -37.97 -17.69 23.92
CA HIS A 47 -37.76 -17.51 25.40
C HIS A 47 -36.26 -17.60 25.80
N LYS A 48 -35.65 -16.86 26.75
CA LYS A 48 -36.09 -15.95 27.83
C LYS A 48 -34.87 -15.18 28.38
N GLN A 49 -35.13 -14.01 28.99
CA GLN A 49 -34.20 -13.15 29.73
C GLN A 49 -33.57 -13.80 30.97
N LYS A 50 -32.34 -13.38 31.34
CA LYS A 50 -31.94 -13.17 32.76
C LYS A 50 -30.67 -12.28 32.91
N LYS A 51 -30.83 -11.20 33.68
CA LYS A 51 -29.85 -10.43 34.50
C LYS A 51 -30.55 -10.28 35.89
N PRO A 52 -29.96 -9.73 36.98
CA PRO A 52 -28.63 -9.12 37.20
C PRO A 52 -27.93 -9.62 38.50
N ASP A 53 -26.72 -9.14 38.81
CA ASP A 53 -26.26 -8.99 40.21
C ASP A 53 -25.33 -7.77 40.39
N LYS A 54 -25.44 -7.15 41.58
CA LYS A 54 -24.90 -5.85 42.07
C LYS A 54 -23.52 -6.05 42.77
N HIS A 55 -22.44 -5.29 42.48
CA HIS A 55 -21.85 -4.10 43.19
C HIS A 55 -21.24 -4.36 44.61
N PRO A 56 -20.37 -3.53 45.27
CA PRO A 56 -19.24 -2.56 44.99
C PRO A 56 -17.99 -2.80 45.95
N PRO A 57 -17.06 -1.86 46.32
CA PRO A 57 -16.25 -0.80 45.61
C PRO A 57 -14.73 -0.67 46.03
N SER A 58 -14.02 0.28 45.39
CA SER A 58 -12.94 1.20 45.91
C SER A 58 -11.42 0.86 45.85
N SER A 59 -10.71 1.56 44.93
CA SER A 59 -9.46 2.41 44.96
C SER A 59 -8.30 2.18 45.98
N PRO A 60 -7.04 2.74 45.85
CA PRO A 60 -6.55 3.87 45.01
C PRO A 60 -5.10 3.83 44.39
N VAL A 61 -4.85 4.73 43.41
CA VAL A 61 -3.69 5.63 43.10
C VAL A 61 -2.21 5.19 43.26
N SER A 62 -1.41 5.35 42.18
CA SER A 62 -0.09 6.05 42.10
C SER A 62 0.48 5.95 40.66
N GLU A 63 0.53 7.01 39.86
CA GLU A 63 1.60 8.03 39.70
C GLU A 63 2.72 7.64 38.69
N LYS A 64 2.88 8.51 37.68
CA LYS A 64 4.13 8.95 37.00
C LYS A 64 4.43 8.55 35.53
N ALA A 65 4.64 9.62 34.74
CA ALA A 65 5.52 9.81 33.56
C ALA A 65 5.03 9.54 32.11
N LYS A 66 4.88 10.67 31.40
CA LYS A 66 4.96 11.01 29.94
C LYS A 66 6.27 10.53 29.26
N PRO A 67 6.47 10.56 27.92
CA PRO A 67 5.60 10.42 26.73
C PRO A 67 6.04 9.23 25.83
N SER A 68 5.24 8.77 24.88
CA SER A 68 5.78 7.98 23.75
C SER A 68 5.15 8.39 22.43
N ALA A 69 5.96 9.03 21.60
CA ALA A 69 5.74 9.14 20.17
C ALA A 69 5.92 7.73 19.58
N HIS A 70 4.82 7.07 19.25
CA HIS A 70 4.85 5.86 18.45
C HIS A 70 4.94 6.26 16.98
N ALA A 71 6.17 6.46 16.50
CA ALA A 71 6.46 6.26 15.09
C ALA A 71 6.23 4.76 14.83
N GLY A 72 5.20 4.42 14.07
CA GLY A 72 4.90 3.05 13.67
C GLY A 72 5.98 2.55 12.73
N SER A 73 7.09 2.07 13.28
CA SER A 73 8.12 1.34 12.54
C SER A 73 7.60 -0.09 12.32
N GLY A 74 6.90 -0.29 11.21
CA GLY A 74 6.67 -1.63 10.68
C GLY A 74 8.03 -2.15 10.18
N SER A 75 8.75 -2.86 11.04
CA SER A 75 10.00 -3.52 10.67
C SER A 75 9.69 -4.66 9.70
N GLY A 76 9.63 -4.33 8.40
CA GLY A 76 9.74 -5.31 7.34
C GLY A 76 11.11 -5.96 7.46
N ALA A 77 11.14 -7.28 7.64
CA ALA A 77 12.38 -8.03 7.78
C ALA A 77 13.35 -7.66 6.65
N GLY A 78 14.51 -7.11 7.02
CA GLY A 78 15.55 -6.74 6.07
C GLY A 78 15.99 -7.95 5.24
N ILE A 79 16.23 -7.73 3.96
CA ILE A 79 16.60 -8.80 3.03
C ILE A 79 18.11 -8.76 2.86
N SER A 80 18.77 -9.85 3.23
CA SER A 80 20.21 -10.01 3.09
C SER A 80 20.53 -11.06 2.03
N VAL A 81 21.30 -10.69 1.01
CA VAL A 81 21.74 -11.57 -0.07
C VAL A 81 23.24 -11.45 -0.23
N THR A 82 23.96 -12.58 -0.21
CA THR A 82 25.35 -12.62 -0.66
C THR A 82 25.39 -12.82 -2.16
N ASP A 83 25.99 -11.89 -2.88
CA ASP A 83 26.14 -12.00 -4.33
C ASP A 83 27.31 -12.91 -4.73
N GLN A 84 27.40 -13.18 -6.03
CA GLN A 84 28.45 -14.00 -6.63
C GLN A 84 29.88 -13.47 -6.41
N ASN A 85 30.04 -12.21 -6.01
CA ASN A 85 31.32 -11.58 -5.76
C ASN A 85 31.72 -11.64 -4.27
N GLY A 86 30.92 -12.30 -3.43
CA GLY A 86 31.17 -12.43 -1.98
C GLY A 86 30.81 -11.18 -1.18
N TYR A 87 30.01 -10.27 -1.75
CA TYR A 87 29.46 -9.13 -1.02
C TYR A 87 28.09 -9.48 -0.47
N THR A 88 27.89 -9.26 0.82
CA THR A 88 26.59 -9.33 1.48
C THR A 88 25.89 -7.99 1.38
N ILE A 89 24.72 -7.99 0.74
CA ILE A 89 23.88 -6.82 0.51
C ILE A 89 22.64 -6.94 1.40
N SER A 90 22.47 -6.00 2.33
CA SER A 90 21.27 -5.85 3.16
C SER A 90 20.42 -4.71 2.63
N ILE A 91 19.12 -4.94 2.41
CA ILE A 91 18.12 -3.92 2.11
C ILE A 91 17.20 -3.81 3.32
N GLU A 92 17.19 -2.64 3.96
CA GLU A 92 16.48 -2.40 5.22
C GLU A 92 15.54 -1.18 5.13
N GLY A 93 14.40 -1.28 5.82
CA GLY A 93 13.39 -0.22 5.85
C GLY A 93 12.61 -0.09 4.54
N GLY A 94 12.18 1.13 4.23
CA GLY A 94 11.41 1.44 3.01
C GLY A 94 9.89 1.27 3.17
N PHE A 95 9.41 1.00 4.39
CA PHE A 95 7.99 0.83 4.72
C PHE A 95 7.52 1.86 5.76
N ASP A 96 8.28 2.95 5.92
CA ASP A 96 7.89 4.02 6.82
C ASP A 96 6.73 4.80 6.22
N THR A 97 5.81 5.22 7.08
CA THR A 97 4.67 6.05 6.69
C THR A 97 4.78 7.41 7.36
N ASP A 98 4.18 8.43 6.74
CA ASP A 98 4.04 9.71 7.42
C ASP A 98 3.21 9.54 8.70
N SER A 99 3.64 10.23 9.76
CA SER A 99 2.92 10.30 11.03
C SER A 99 1.46 10.76 10.86
N VAL A 100 1.20 11.67 9.92
CA VAL A 100 -0.15 12.16 9.62
C VAL A 100 -1.05 11.08 9.02
N ASP A 101 -0.45 10.05 8.42
CA ASP A 101 -1.17 8.94 7.80
C ASP A 101 -1.45 7.82 8.81
N HIS A 102 -1.07 7.98 10.08
CA HIS A 102 -1.38 7.07 11.18
C HIS A 102 -1.02 5.61 10.87
N GLY A 103 0.15 5.39 10.25
CA GLY A 103 0.64 4.07 9.86
C GLY A 103 0.22 3.60 8.47
N ARG A 104 -0.64 4.33 7.76
CA ARG A 104 -1.17 3.93 6.45
C ARG A 104 -0.20 4.28 5.32
N PRO A 105 -0.05 3.44 4.29
CA PRO A 105 0.77 3.74 3.12
C PRO A 105 0.04 4.68 2.14
N VAL A 106 -0.33 5.88 2.61
CA VAL A 106 -1.11 6.84 1.81
C VAL A 106 -0.41 7.21 0.50
N VAL A 107 0.92 7.29 0.48
CA VAL A 107 1.69 7.52 -0.75
C VAL A 107 1.45 6.43 -1.81
N LEU A 108 1.37 5.16 -1.41
CA LEU A 108 1.09 4.05 -2.32
C LEU A 108 -0.35 4.06 -2.78
N ILE A 109 -1.29 4.31 -1.86
CA ILE A 109 -2.72 4.31 -2.18
C ILE A 109 -3.06 5.48 -3.14
N ALA A 110 -2.57 6.69 -2.84
CA ALA A 110 -2.76 7.86 -3.67
C ALA A 110 -2.17 7.65 -5.07
N ALA A 111 -0.94 7.15 -5.16
CA ALA A 111 -0.30 6.86 -6.43
C ALA A 111 -1.02 5.76 -7.24
N ALA A 112 -1.50 4.71 -6.58
CA ALA A 112 -2.29 3.66 -7.21
C ALA A 112 -3.61 4.21 -7.78
N LEU A 113 -4.20 5.20 -7.13
CA LEU A 113 -5.35 5.93 -7.64
C LEU A 113 -4.98 6.96 -8.72
N GLY A 114 -3.71 7.35 -8.85
CA GLY A 114 -3.29 8.38 -9.80
C GLY A 114 -3.58 9.81 -9.33
N VAL A 115 -3.67 10.02 -8.01
CA VAL A 115 -3.84 11.34 -7.38
C VAL A 115 -2.65 11.67 -6.48
N SER A 116 -2.49 12.94 -6.09
CA SER A 116 -1.46 13.31 -5.12
C SER A 116 -1.83 12.84 -3.70
N THR A 117 -0.83 12.72 -2.84
CA THR A 117 -1.01 12.39 -1.42
C THR A 117 -1.91 13.39 -0.70
N GLU A 118 -1.83 14.67 -1.06
CA GLU A 118 -2.60 15.76 -0.45
C GLU A 118 -4.07 15.65 -0.83
N VAL A 119 -4.37 15.39 -2.11
CA VAL A 119 -5.75 15.17 -2.59
C VAL A 119 -6.37 13.99 -1.87
N PHE A 120 -5.61 12.92 -1.69
CA PHE A 120 -6.11 11.72 -1.02
C PHE A 120 -6.31 11.93 0.49
N ARG A 121 -5.43 12.68 1.15
CA ARG A 121 -5.60 13.09 2.55
C ARG A 121 -6.83 13.98 2.74
N GLU A 122 -7.09 14.89 1.81
CA GLU A 122 -8.29 15.71 1.83
C GLU A 122 -9.55 14.85 1.68
N ALA A 123 -9.56 13.88 0.78
CA ALA A 123 -10.66 12.91 0.67
C ALA A 123 -10.90 12.17 1.99
N PHE A 124 -9.82 11.74 2.65
CA PHE A 124 -9.89 11.03 3.93
C PHE A 124 -10.36 11.91 5.10
N SER A 125 -10.19 13.23 5.04
CA SER A 125 -10.67 14.14 6.09
C SER A 125 -12.21 14.11 6.24
N GLY A 126 -12.93 13.68 5.20
CA GLY A 126 -14.39 13.50 5.23
C GLY A 126 -14.87 12.14 5.74
N VAL A 127 -13.96 11.20 6.02
CA VAL A 127 -14.29 9.86 6.53
C VAL A 127 -14.48 9.91 8.04
N THR A 128 -15.54 9.27 8.53
CA THR A 128 -15.78 9.09 9.97
C THR A 128 -15.40 7.65 10.36
N PRO A 129 -14.29 7.43 11.07
CA PRO A 129 -13.87 6.09 11.48
C PRO A 129 -14.86 5.42 12.42
N ALA A 130 -14.89 4.09 12.40
CA ALA A 130 -15.61 3.34 13.43
C ALA A 130 -14.91 3.56 14.78
N GLY A 131 -15.69 3.71 15.87
CA GLY A 131 -15.11 3.80 17.20
C GLY A 131 -14.30 2.54 17.53
N THR A 132 -13.24 2.65 18.32
CA THR A 132 -12.34 1.54 18.66
C THR A 132 -13.06 0.33 19.26
N GLU A 133 -14.21 0.56 19.90
CA GLU A 133 -15.03 -0.47 20.56
C GLU A 133 -16.06 -1.16 19.65
N SER A 134 -16.22 -0.70 18.41
CA SER A 134 -17.36 -1.09 17.54
C SER A 134 -17.17 -2.38 16.75
N GLY A 135 -16.02 -3.05 16.88
CA GLY A 135 -15.70 -4.25 16.09
C GLY A 135 -15.50 -3.99 14.59
N GLY A 136 -15.55 -2.74 14.15
CA GLY A 136 -15.43 -2.30 12.75
C GLY A 136 -16.60 -1.41 12.31
N PRO A 137 -16.51 -0.79 11.11
CA PRO A 137 -17.60 0.03 10.58
C PRO A 137 -18.82 -0.82 10.23
N THR A 138 -20.03 -0.29 10.49
CA THR A 138 -21.25 -0.88 9.93
C THR A 138 -21.27 -0.74 8.41
N SER A 139 -22.13 -1.49 7.72
CA SER A 139 -22.28 -1.38 6.26
C SER A 139 -22.66 0.04 5.83
N GLU A 140 -23.57 0.68 6.55
CA GLU A 140 -24.04 2.04 6.29
C GLU A 140 -22.92 3.07 6.50
N GLN A 141 -22.10 2.89 7.54
CA GLN A 141 -20.96 3.75 7.81
C GLN A 141 -19.87 3.58 6.75
N ALA A 142 -19.59 2.34 6.33
CA ALA A 142 -18.65 2.06 5.25
C ALA A 142 -19.12 2.72 3.93
N GLN A 143 -20.42 2.63 3.62
CA GLN A 143 -21.00 3.29 2.44
C GLN A 143 -20.93 4.82 2.53
N SER A 144 -21.20 5.39 3.70
CA SER A 144 -21.12 6.85 3.94
C SER A 144 -19.68 7.36 3.80
N ASN A 145 -18.71 6.65 4.38
CA ASN A 145 -17.29 6.97 4.25
C ASN A 145 -16.79 6.89 2.81
N LYS A 146 -17.21 5.86 2.10
CA LYS A 146 -16.93 5.69 0.68
C LYS A 146 -17.53 6.82 -0.16
N ALA A 147 -18.77 7.23 0.11
CA ALA A 147 -19.38 8.36 -0.55
C ALA A 147 -18.62 9.66 -0.29
N ALA A 148 -18.11 9.87 0.94
CA ALA A 148 -17.27 11.02 1.28
C ALA A 148 -15.95 11.01 0.51
N LEU A 149 -15.28 9.86 0.39
CA LEU A 149 -14.07 9.70 -0.41
C LEU A 149 -14.33 10.04 -1.89
N LEU A 150 -15.37 9.44 -2.47
CA LEU A 150 -15.72 9.64 -3.89
C LEU A 150 -16.14 11.07 -4.20
N LYS A 151 -16.68 11.82 -3.23
CA LYS A 151 -16.99 13.26 -3.42
C LYS A 151 -15.75 14.08 -3.83
N VAL A 152 -14.57 13.73 -3.30
CA VAL A 152 -13.30 14.42 -3.60
C VAL A 152 -12.57 13.75 -4.76
N LEU A 153 -12.67 12.42 -4.88
CA LEU A 153 -11.88 11.65 -5.84
C LEU A 153 -12.53 11.49 -7.22
N ALA A 154 -13.86 11.54 -7.33
CA ALA A 154 -14.57 11.38 -8.60
C ALA A 154 -14.15 12.41 -9.69
N PRO A 155 -13.88 13.69 -9.37
CA PRO A 155 -13.33 14.65 -10.33
C PRO A 155 -11.99 14.25 -10.95
N TYR A 156 -11.23 13.37 -10.30
CA TYR A 156 -9.96 12.84 -10.79
C TYR A 156 -10.15 11.54 -11.59
N GLY A 157 -11.39 11.15 -11.90
CA GLY A 157 -11.72 9.93 -12.65
C GLY A 157 -11.77 8.66 -11.80
N ILE A 158 -11.74 8.78 -10.47
CA ILE A 158 -11.79 7.62 -9.57
C ILE A 158 -13.22 7.10 -9.45
N THR A 159 -13.41 5.84 -9.83
CA THR A 159 -14.67 5.13 -9.66
C THR A 159 -14.75 4.47 -8.29
N ASN A 160 -15.96 4.12 -7.87
CA ASN A 160 -16.14 3.26 -6.70
C ASN A 160 -15.29 1.99 -6.78
N ASP A 161 -15.33 1.32 -7.92
CA ASP A 161 -14.68 0.03 -8.09
C ASP A 161 -13.16 0.16 -8.03
N ARG A 162 -12.60 1.23 -8.60
CA ARG A 162 -11.16 1.50 -8.49
C ARG A 162 -10.74 1.83 -7.07
N LEU A 163 -11.55 2.60 -6.34
CA LEU A 163 -11.29 2.89 -4.93
C LEU A 163 -11.33 1.61 -4.08
N ASP A 164 -12.29 0.72 -4.33
CA ASP A 164 -12.40 -0.57 -3.66
C ASP A 164 -11.19 -1.46 -3.97
N GLU A 165 -10.83 -1.58 -5.23
CA GLU A 165 -9.69 -2.38 -5.68
C GLU A 165 -8.39 -1.95 -4.98
N VAL A 166 -8.05 -0.66 -5.03
CA VAL A 166 -6.82 -0.13 -4.40
C VAL A 166 -6.89 -0.27 -2.88
N SER A 167 -8.02 0.06 -2.26
CA SER A 167 -8.18 -0.06 -0.82
C SER A 167 -8.03 -1.52 -0.37
N ASN A 168 -8.59 -2.47 -1.11
CA ASN A 168 -8.48 -3.89 -0.83
C ASN A 168 -7.02 -4.38 -0.95
N TYR A 169 -6.30 -3.94 -1.98
CA TYR A 169 -4.92 -4.35 -2.21
C TYR A 169 -3.96 -3.93 -1.09
N TYR A 170 -4.10 -2.71 -0.57
CA TYR A 170 -3.27 -2.16 0.52
C TYR A 170 -3.88 -2.34 1.92
N ARG A 171 -4.95 -3.11 2.06
CA ARG A 171 -5.43 -3.49 3.40
C ARG A 171 -4.36 -4.32 4.09
N TYR A 172 -3.96 -3.89 5.27
CA TYR A 172 -3.07 -4.62 6.15
C TYR A 172 -3.62 -4.63 7.57
N ASN A 173 -3.29 -5.66 8.34
CA ASN A 173 -3.68 -5.76 9.73
C ASN A 173 -2.58 -5.18 10.62
N GLY A 174 -2.66 -3.86 10.87
CA GLY A 174 -1.68 -3.16 11.71
C GLY A 174 -1.56 -3.72 13.13
N SER A 175 -2.58 -4.41 13.66
CA SER A 175 -2.55 -5.03 14.99
C SER A 175 -1.64 -6.26 15.06
N LYS A 176 -1.22 -6.85 13.93
CA LYS A 176 -0.32 -8.00 13.86
C LYS A 176 1.11 -7.64 13.47
N GLY A 177 1.41 -6.35 13.28
CA GLY A 177 2.69 -5.91 12.71
C GLY A 177 2.89 -6.36 11.25
N GLU A 178 1.82 -6.80 10.58
CA GLU A 178 1.87 -7.19 9.17
C GLU A 178 1.96 -5.93 8.31
N LEU A 179 2.89 -5.93 7.34
CA LEU A 179 2.94 -4.90 6.30
C LEU A 179 1.87 -5.17 5.24
N TRP A 180 1.56 -4.15 4.45
CA TRP A 180 0.77 -4.32 3.23
C TRP A 180 1.49 -5.20 2.20
N THR A 181 0.75 -5.62 1.17
CA THR A 181 1.30 -6.39 0.04
C THR A 181 2.51 -5.68 -0.56
N HIS A 182 3.66 -6.35 -0.56
CA HIS A 182 4.91 -5.83 -1.10
C HIS A 182 5.73 -6.94 -1.77
N THR A 183 6.68 -6.55 -2.60
CA THR A 183 7.66 -7.43 -3.22
C THR A 183 9.06 -6.89 -2.93
N ALA A 184 9.91 -7.76 -2.43
CA ALA A 184 11.31 -7.51 -2.19
C ALA A 184 12.05 -7.03 -3.45
N ALA A 185 12.84 -5.96 -3.32
CA ALA A 185 13.87 -5.65 -4.30
C ALA A 185 15.04 -6.64 -4.20
N THR A 186 15.70 -6.90 -5.33
CA THR A 186 16.98 -7.62 -5.37
C THR A 186 17.98 -6.84 -6.21
N VAL A 187 19.24 -6.86 -5.80
CA VAL A 187 20.31 -6.09 -6.44
C VAL A 187 21.60 -6.91 -6.46
N THR A 188 22.56 -6.50 -7.29
CA THR A 188 23.90 -7.12 -7.41
C THR A 188 24.97 -6.03 -7.46
N THR A 189 26.16 -6.30 -6.92
CA THR A 189 27.28 -5.35 -7.02
C THR A 189 27.91 -5.36 -8.41
N LEU A 190 28.32 -4.18 -8.88
CA LEU A 190 29.15 -4.01 -10.06
C LEU A 190 30.57 -3.74 -9.61
N LEU A 191 31.54 -4.47 -10.16
CA LEU A 191 32.95 -4.36 -9.77
C LEU A 191 33.81 -3.84 -10.92
N THR A 192 34.78 -3.02 -10.58
CA THR A 192 35.92 -2.68 -11.46
C THR A 192 37.20 -2.82 -10.65
N ASN A 193 38.15 -3.62 -11.13
CA ASN A 193 39.42 -3.89 -10.45
C ASN A 193 39.26 -4.39 -8.99
N GLY A 194 38.25 -5.23 -8.74
CA GLY A 194 38.00 -5.79 -7.40
C GLY A 194 37.38 -4.81 -6.40
N LYS A 195 36.90 -3.64 -6.84
CA LYS A 195 36.20 -2.66 -6.01
C LYS A 195 34.77 -2.46 -6.51
N VAL A 196 33.83 -2.25 -5.58
CA VAL A 196 32.45 -1.90 -5.91
C VAL A 196 32.42 -0.53 -6.58
N THR A 197 31.93 -0.46 -7.81
CA THR A 197 31.77 0.78 -8.60
C THR A 197 30.31 1.14 -8.85
N GLY A 198 29.39 0.22 -8.57
CA GLY A 198 27.97 0.47 -8.70
C GLY A 198 27.13 -0.67 -8.14
N ILE A 199 25.82 -0.47 -8.16
CA ILE A 199 24.82 -1.46 -7.75
C ILE A 199 23.79 -1.54 -8.87
N LYS A 200 23.55 -2.76 -9.37
CA LYS A 200 22.55 -3.03 -10.39
C LYS A 200 21.30 -3.61 -9.75
N ILE A 201 20.16 -3.02 -10.04
CA ILE A 201 18.85 -3.56 -9.67
C ILE A 201 18.55 -4.77 -10.57
N THR A 202 18.30 -5.93 -9.97
CA THR A 202 17.85 -7.15 -10.67
C THR A 202 16.34 -7.35 -10.54
N ASN A 203 15.75 -6.91 -9.42
CA ASN A 203 14.32 -6.75 -9.23
C ASN A 203 14.10 -5.45 -8.46
N ALA A 204 13.26 -4.55 -8.99
CA ALA A 204 13.00 -3.26 -8.36
C ALA A 204 12.13 -3.35 -7.10
N GLY A 205 11.48 -4.49 -6.87
CA GLY A 205 10.49 -4.65 -5.82
C GLY A 205 9.23 -3.83 -6.07
N ALA A 206 8.33 -3.83 -5.09
CA ALA A 206 7.10 -3.05 -5.07
C ALA A 206 6.61 -2.87 -3.63
N GLY A 207 5.84 -1.81 -3.40
CA GLY A 207 5.23 -1.54 -2.10
C GLY A 207 6.14 -0.84 -1.10
N TYR A 208 7.27 -0.27 -1.52
CA TYR A 208 8.03 0.63 -0.65
C TYR A 208 7.32 1.97 -0.54
N SER A 209 6.96 2.41 0.69
CA SER A 209 6.36 3.72 0.98
C SER A 209 7.39 4.79 1.35
N SER A 210 8.64 4.38 1.59
CA SER A 210 9.79 5.24 1.81
C SER A 210 11.01 4.64 1.09
N ALA A 211 12.09 5.41 0.97
CA ALA A 211 13.33 4.90 0.38
C ALA A 211 14.04 3.96 1.37
N PRO A 212 14.25 2.67 1.04
CA PRO A 212 15.05 1.78 1.89
C PRO A 212 16.54 2.18 1.86
N THR A 213 17.26 1.76 2.90
CA THR A 213 18.73 1.86 2.96
C THR A 213 19.34 0.56 2.48
N ILE A 214 20.40 0.66 1.67
CA ILE A 214 21.17 -0.50 1.22
C ILE A 214 22.54 -0.47 1.90
N THR A 215 22.90 -1.56 2.57
CA THR A 215 24.21 -1.76 3.18
C THR A 215 24.93 -2.91 2.48
N ILE A 216 26.17 -2.69 2.07
CA ILE A 216 27.00 -3.68 1.37
C ILE A 216 28.23 -3.95 2.19
N THR A 217 28.42 -5.18 2.64
CA THR A 217 29.59 -5.61 3.41
C THR A 217 30.33 -6.68 2.64
N GLY A 218 31.64 -6.50 2.47
CA GLY A 218 32.47 -7.49 1.80
C GLY A 218 33.96 -7.32 2.10
N PRO A 219 34.84 -7.99 1.32
CA PRO A 219 36.27 -8.05 1.60
C PRO A 219 36.96 -6.69 1.64
N THR A 220 36.43 -5.70 0.91
CA THR A 220 36.99 -4.36 0.80
C THR A 220 36.38 -3.36 1.79
N GLY A 221 35.50 -3.80 2.69
CA GLY A 221 34.84 -2.95 3.69
C GLY A 221 33.31 -2.94 3.57
N THR A 222 32.70 -1.99 4.30
CA THR A 222 31.25 -1.76 4.33
C THR A 222 30.91 -0.41 3.71
N PHE A 223 29.89 -0.39 2.86
CA PHE A 223 29.40 0.79 2.14
C PHE A 223 27.89 0.91 2.34
N SER A 224 27.39 2.14 2.32
CA SER A 224 25.96 2.40 2.26
C SER A 224 25.58 3.00 0.91
N ALA A 225 24.35 2.77 0.50
CA ALA A 225 23.77 3.39 -0.67
C ALA A 225 22.37 3.92 -0.37
N THR A 226 22.06 5.07 -0.96
CA THR A 226 20.74 5.68 -0.94
C THR A 226 19.94 5.20 -2.16
N THR A 227 18.63 5.04 -1.98
CA THR A 227 17.73 4.59 -3.04
C THR A 227 16.75 5.68 -3.45
N THR A 228 16.23 5.58 -4.65
CA THR A 228 15.11 6.39 -5.13
C THR A 228 13.94 5.46 -5.45
N VAL A 229 12.74 5.85 -5.02
CA VAL A 229 11.50 5.09 -5.21
C VAL A 229 10.61 5.82 -6.21
N SER A 230 9.95 5.07 -7.08
CA SER A 230 8.89 5.58 -7.95
C SER A 230 7.53 5.03 -7.55
N TYR A 231 6.52 5.88 -7.67
CA TYR A 231 5.14 5.57 -7.37
C TYR A 231 4.30 5.60 -8.65
N THR A 232 3.52 4.56 -8.89
CA THR A 232 2.81 4.31 -10.15
C THR A 232 1.38 3.81 -9.89
N THR A 233 0.55 3.81 -10.91
CA THR A 233 -0.82 3.28 -10.81
C THR A 233 -0.89 1.75 -10.83
N ASP A 234 0.11 1.07 -11.39
CA ASP A 234 0.22 -0.40 -11.42
C ASP A 234 0.76 -0.94 -10.08
N PHE A 235 0.00 -1.83 -9.45
CA PHE A 235 0.35 -2.46 -8.17
C PHE A 235 1.70 -3.20 -8.19
N LYS A 236 2.11 -3.75 -9.34
CA LYS A 236 3.37 -4.51 -9.48
C LYS A 236 4.60 -3.63 -9.50
N THR A 237 4.45 -2.35 -9.84
CA THR A 237 5.57 -1.40 -9.96
C THR A 237 5.44 -0.21 -9.01
N ASN A 238 4.31 -0.08 -8.31
CA ASN A 238 4.09 1.03 -7.38
C ASN A 238 4.97 0.88 -6.14
N GLY A 239 5.75 1.91 -5.83
CA GLY A 239 6.74 1.85 -4.77
C GLY A 239 7.93 0.97 -5.13
N SER A 240 8.46 1.09 -6.35
CA SER A 240 9.61 0.32 -6.84
C SER A 240 10.90 1.15 -6.86
N LEU A 241 12.04 0.49 -6.68
CA LEU A 241 13.34 1.15 -6.74
C LEU A 241 13.70 1.52 -8.19
N THR A 242 14.06 2.77 -8.43
CA THR A 242 14.44 3.27 -9.76
C THR A 242 15.90 3.67 -9.86
N ALA A 243 16.52 4.03 -8.75
CA ALA A 243 17.93 4.36 -8.71
C ALA A 243 18.56 3.96 -7.38
N ILE A 244 19.85 3.66 -7.42
CA ILE A 244 20.68 3.41 -6.25
C ILE A 244 21.96 4.21 -6.42
N LYS A 245 22.32 4.97 -5.40
CA LYS A 245 23.53 5.80 -5.36
C LYS A 245 24.40 5.37 -4.18
N LEU A 246 25.61 4.91 -4.46
CA LEU A 246 26.64 4.67 -3.45
C LEU A 246 27.03 6.00 -2.77
N ASN A 247 27.19 5.97 -1.45
CA ASN A 247 27.57 7.11 -0.63
C ASN A 247 29.08 7.26 -0.48
#